data_AF-A0A7W1FDT3-F1
#
_entry.id   AF-A0A7W1FDT3-F1
#
_cell.length_a   1.000
_cell.length_b   1.000
_cell.length_c   1.000
_cell.angle_alpha   90.00
_cell.angle_beta   90.00
_cell.angle_gamma   90.00
#
_symmetry.space_group_name_H-M   'P 1'
#
loop_
_entity.id
_entity.type
_entity.pdbx_description
1 polymer ?
#
loop_
_entity_poly.entity_id
_entity_poly.type
_entity_poly.pdbx_seq_one_letter_code
_entity_poly.pdbx_strand_id
1 'polypeptide(L)'
;MFKRMYKIVPLTIFITLFYVNAMTQTTTEQPQRKEGDLWFEPYKTQVEGQTVEAELGHLIVKENRSNPKSNLIELAFVRLKSIVEKPGYPVVYLDGGPGSSAINLARFPEYNRAFQKLREVGDVIILDQRGVGRSKPLLARLSFESLPTDVFVNKETGLRAFKERAKSAVDYFRSQGVDVLAYNTIESANDVEDLRKALVAEKLNLVGFSYGTHLGLACIRYNGKNLNRVVLIGTEGPDHTDKLPSTSDESIKRLAQIAAKDAVIGSKVPDLTATLKRVLDRFEKEPVTVTITDQRTKKPVDVRVGKVGLQFLIMRDLGDAQDLPIFPLWFYTMDKGDYSILKRFVEKRYNQNGAGI
;
A
#
# COMPACT_ATOMS: atom_id res chain seq x y z
N MET A 1 -37.27 85.94 38.51
CA MET A 1 -35.85 85.75 38.88
C MET A 1 -35.52 84.26 38.74
N PHE A 2 -34.63 83.94 37.80
CA PHE A 2 -33.94 82.66 37.53
C PHE A 2 -34.69 81.29 37.61
N LYS A 3 -34.97 80.75 36.41
CA LYS A 3 -35.06 79.30 36.08
C LYS A 3 -33.65 78.72 35.92
N ARG A 4 -33.41 77.48 36.38
CA ARG A 4 -32.80 76.39 35.56
C ARG A 4 -32.64 75.09 36.37
N MET A 5 -33.38 74.06 35.92
CA MET A 5 -33.13 72.64 36.19
C MET A 5 -31.98 72.13 35.30
N TYR A 6 -31.24 71.16 35.84
CA TYR A 6 -29.96 70.66 35.36
C TYR A 6 -30.04 69.84 34.06
N LYS A 7 -28.92 69.90 33.33
CA LYS A 7 -28.70 69.48 31.94
C LYS A 7 -28.46 67.97 31.78
N ILE A 8 -28.92 67.50 30.62
CA ILE A 8 -28.58 66.26 29.93
C ILE A 8 -27.16 66.37 29.35
N VAL A 9 -26.35 65.31 29.46
CA VAL A 9 -25.08 65.12 28.72
C VAL A 9 -25.27 63.93 27.79
N PRO A 10 -25.06 64.06 26.46
CA PRO A 10 -25.19 62.94 25.53
C PRO A 10 -23.87 62.17 25.40
N LEU A 11 -24.00 60.84 25.39
CA LEU A 11 -22.96 59.84 25.18
C LEU A 11 -22.57 59.80 23.69
N THR A 12 -21.29 60.01 23.38
CA THR A 12 -20.74 59.95 22.03
C THR A 12 -20.41 58.49 21.66
N ILE A 13 -21.03 57.96 20.61
CA ILE A 13 -20.73 56.62 20.07
C ILE A 13 -19.79 56.78 18.87
N PHE A 14 -18.61 56.16 18.95
CA PHE A 14 -17.68 55.97 17.84
C PHE A 14 -18.23 54.87 16.91
N ILE A 15 -18.47 55.21 15.64
CA ILE A 15 -18.75 54.22 14.58
C ILE A 15 -17.44 53.94 13.84
N THR A 16 -16.91 52.74 14.01
CA THR A 16 -15.78 52.21 13.23
C THR A 16 -16.32 51.60 11.94
N LEU A 17 -16.01 52.20 10.78
CA LEU A 17 -16.32 51.60 9.47
C LEU A 17 -15.41 50.39 9.23
N PHE A 18 -16.00 49.19 9.19
CA PHE A 18 -15.38 48.00 8.62
C PHE A 18 -15.58 48.00 7.10
N TYR A 19 -14.48 48.14 6.35
CA TYR A 19 -14.45 47.78 4.93
C TYR A 19 -14.54 46.26 4.80
N VAL A 20 -15.68 45.75 4.36
CA VAL A 20 -15.82 44.35 3.91
C VAL A 20 -15.34 44.29 2.47
N ASN A 21 -14.10 43.86 2.25
CA ASN A 21 -13.69 43.35 0.95
C ASN A 21 -14.38 42.00 0.76
N ALA A 22 -15.45 41.98 -0.02
CA ALA A 22 -16.01 40.74 -0.54
C ALA A 22 -15.00 40.13 -1.51
N MET A 23 -14.14 39.24 -1.02
CA MET A 23 -13.48 38.26 -1.88
C MET A 23 -14.58 37.34 -2.40
N THR A 24 -14.98 37.56 -3.64
CA THR A 24 -15.70 36.57 -4.44
C THR A 24 -14.79 35.33 -4.53
N GLN A 25 -15.10 34.32 -3.71
CA GLN A 25 -14.66 32.95 -3.99
C GLN A 25 -15.32 32.58 -5.32
N THR A 26 -14.58 32.77 -6.40
CA THR A 26 -14.84 32.07 -7.65
C THR A 26 -14.59 30.61 -7.35
N THR A 27 -15.65 29.88 -7.00
CA THR A 27 -15.69 28.44 -7.23
C THR A 27 -15.48 28.25 -8.72
N THR A 28 -14.23 28.06 -9.11
CA THR A 28 -13.88 27.53 -10.42
C THR A 28 -14.53 26.16 -10.47
N GLU A 29 -15.70 26.10 -11.09
CA GLU A 29 -16.40 24.86 -11.40
C GLU A 29 -15.39 23.99 -12.14
N GLN A 30 -14.94 22.90 -11.50
CA GLN A 30 -14.00 22.00 -12.16
C GLN A 30 -14.68 21.50 -13.44
N PRO A 31 -14.00 21.56 -14.59
CA PRO A 31 -14.60 21.17 -15.85
C PRO A 31 -15.14 19.75 -15.73
N GLN A 32 -16.39 19.56 -16.15
CA GLN A 32 -17.03 18.25 -16.12
C GLN A 32 -16.22 17.29 -17.00
N ARG A 33 -15.45 16.42 -16.35
CA ARG A 33 -14.57 15.45 -17.01
C ARG A 33 -15.36 14.33 -17.66
N LYS A 34 -14.86 13.82 -18.78
CA LYS A 34 -15.42 12.69 -19.54
C LYS A 34 -14.44 11.54 -19.57
N GLU A 35 -14.97 10.33 -19.83
CA GLU A 35 -14.14 9.15 -20.07
C GLU A 35 -13.12 9.41 -21.19
N GLY A 36 -11.87 9.04 -20.95
CA GLY A 36 -10.76 9.25 -21.88
C GLY A 36 -10.07 10.61 -21.75
N ASP A 37 -10.60 11.55 -20.96
CA ASP A 37 -9.91 12.81 -20.68
C ASP A 37 -8.54 12.53 -20.04
N LEU A 38 -7.50 13.10 -20.64
CA LEU A 38 -6.11 13.02 -20.17
C LEU A 38 -5.53 14.43 -20.07
N TRP A 39 -4.95 14.77 -18.92
CA TRP A 39 -4.18 16.00 -18.76
C TRP A 39 -2.94 15.78 -17.91
N PHE A 40 -2.02 16.74 -17.97
CA PHE A 40 -0.75 16.71 -17.26
C PHE A 40 -0.53 17.99 -16.45
N GLU A 41 0.07 17.83 -15.28
CA GLU A 41 0.56 18.92 -14.43
C GLU A 41 2.08 18.80 -14.26
N PRO A 42 2.83 19.91 -14.14
CA PRO A 42 4.25 19.84 -13.81
C PRO A 42 4.49 19.06 -12.51
N TYR A 43 5.45 18.15 -12.53
CA TYR A 43 5.82 17.35 -11.37
C TYR A 43 7.34 17.31 -11.22
N LYS A 44 7.82 17.18 -9.98
CA LYS A 44 9.24 17.06 -9.69
C LYS A 44 9.48 15.84 -8.82
N THR A 45 10.43 15.01 -9.21
CA THR A 45 10.93 13.89 -8.39
C THR A 45 12.40 14.12 -8.04
N GLN A 46 12.91 13.34 -7.09
CA GLN A 46 14.31 13.40 -6.66
C GLN A 46 15.03 12.12 -7.06
N VAL A 47 16.25 12.26 -7.59
CA VAL A 47 17.10 11.18 -8.07
C VAL A 47 18.50 11.42 -7.54
N GLU A 48 18.97 10.61 -6.59
CA GLU A 48 20.33 10.76 -6.02
C GLU A 48 20.64 12.20 -5.57
N GLY A 49 19.64 12.90 -5.02
CA GLY A 49 19.75 14.29 -4.57
C GLY A 49 19.56 15.36 -5.67
N GLN A 50 19.31 14.97 -6.91
CA GLN A 50 19.01 15.86 -8.02
C GLN A 50 17.51 15.93 -8.31
N THR A 51 17.02 17.12 -8.64
CA THR A 51 15.64 17.30 -9.08
C THR A 51 15.49 16.90 -10.54
N VAL A 52 14.56 16.00 -10.82
CA VAL A 52 14.18 15.60 -12.18
C VAL A 52 12.76 16.06 -12.45
N GLU A 53 12.62 16.81 -13.54
CA GLU A 53 11.33 17.24 -14.06
C GLU A 53 10.56 16.03 -14.62
N ALA A 54 9.27 16.00 -14.32
CA ALA A 54 8.34 14.95 -14.65
C ALA A 54 6.96 15.57 -14.87
N GLU A 55 5.99 14.75 -15.24
CA GLU A 55 4.60 15.19 -15.36
C GLU A 55 3.70 14.29 -14.53
N LEU A 56 2.79 14.89 -13.77
CA LEU A 56 1.70 14.17 -13.13
C LEU A 56 0.55 14.09 -14.13
N GLY A 57 0.33 12.91 -14.68
CA GLY A 57 -0.78 12.61 -15.57
C GLY A 57 -2.02 12.18 -14.81
N HIS A 58 -3.17 12.60 -15.32
CA HIS A 58 -4.49 12.23 -14.80
C HIS A 58 -5.34 11.70 -15.94
N LEU A 59 -5.90 10.51 -15.76
CA LEU A 59 -6.72 9.85 -16.77
C LEU A 59 -8.08 9.47 -16.19
N ILE A 60 -9.14 9.81 -16.92
CA ILE A 60 -10.51 9.49 -16.52
C ILE A 60 -10.98 8.22 -17.20
N VAL A 61 -11.41 7.25 -16.40
CA VAL A 61 -11.90 5.94 -16.87
C VAL A 61 -13.22 5.58 -16.19
N LYS A 62 -13.95 4.60 -16.73
CA LYS A 62 -15.09 4.03 -16.00
C LYS A 62 -14.63 3.26 -14.77
N GLU A 63 -15.37 3.42 -13.68
CA GLU A 63 -15.21 2.60 -12.48
C GLU A 63 -15.49 1.14 -12.83
N ASN A 64 -16.65 0.83 -13.41
CA ASN A 64 -17.07 -0.52 -13.78
C ASN A 64 -17.47 -0.55 -15.25
N ARG A 65 -16.66 -1.21 -16.10
CA ARG A 65 -16.89 -1.26 -17.55
C ARG A 65 -18.06 -2.16 -17.93
N SER A 66 -18.50 -3.05 -17.04
CA SER A 66 -19.71 -3.86 -17.25
C SER A 66 -21.02 -3.09 -17.01
N ASN A 67 -20.96 -1.92 -16.37
CA ASN A 67 -22.12 -1.07 -16.10
C ASN A 67 -22.08 0.22 -16.95
N PRO A 68 -22.99 0.39 -17.93
CA PRO A 68 -23.04 1.59 -18.75
C PRO A 68 -23.27 2.90 -17.99
N LYS A 69 -23.87 2.83 -16.79
CA LYS A 69 -24.16 3.97 -15.90
C LYS A 69 -23.14 4.10 -14.77
N SER A 70 -21.99 3.44 -14.90
CA SER A 70 -20.95 3.49 -13.87
C SER A 70 -20.39 4.89 -13.69
N ASN A 71 -19.90 5.17 -12.47
CA ASN A 71 -19.17 6.40 -12.19
C ASN A 71 -17.89 6.47 -13.02
N LEU A 72 -17.33 7.68 -13.09
CA LEU A 72 -15.98 7.90 -13.58
C LEU A 72 -15.01 7.99 -12.40
N ILE A 73 -13.83 7.42 -12.58
CA ILE A 73 -12.72 7.48 -11.63
C ILE A 73 -11.51 8.12 -12.31
N GLU A 74 -10.61 8.64 -11.49
CA GLU A 74 -9.37 9.27 -11.93
C GLU A 74 -8.19 8.35 -11.58
N LEU A 75 -7.42 7.98 -12.59
CA LEU A 75 -6.12 7.34 -12.42
C LEU A 75 -5.04 8.41 -12.45
N ALA A 76 -4.10 8.32 -11.52
CA ALA A 76 -2.92 9.18 -11.48
C ALA A 76 -1.67 8.40 -11.85
N PHE A 77 -0.76 9.04 -12.59
CA PHE A 77 0.54 8.47 -12.90
C PHE A 77 1.61 9.55 -13.00
N VAL A 78 2.86 9.22 -12.70
CA VAL A 78 3.99 10.09 -13.04
C VAL A 78 4.58 9.62 -14.36
N ARG A 79 4.71 10.53 -15.32
CA ARG A 79 5.47 10.32 -16.55
C ARG A 79 6.86 10.91 -16.43
N LEU A 80 7.87 10.06 -16.53
CA LEU A 80 9.25 10.47 -16.75
C LEU A 80 9.52 10.37 -18.26
N LYS A 81 9.74 11.51 -18.92
CA LYS A 81 10.04 11.53 -20.36
C LYS A 81 11.33 10.77 -20.66
N SER A 82 11.33 10.07 -21.79
CA SER A 82 12.53 9.47 -22.38
C SER A 82 13.68 10.46 -22.44
N ILE A 83 14.91 9.96 -22.33
CA ILE A 83 16.14 10.74 -22.51
C ILE A 83 16.78 10.54 -23.88
N VAL A 84 16.23 9.66 -24.72
CA VAL A 84 16.72 9.41 -26.09
C VAL A 84 15.86 10.14 -27.13
N GLU A 85 16.47 10.55 -28.24
CA GLU A 85 15.82 11.30 -29.33
C GLU A 85 14.67 10.54 -29.99
N LYS A 86 14.82 9.22 -30.13
CA LYS A 86 13.82 8.32 -30.74
C LYS A 86 13.40 7.25 -29.72
N PRO A 87 12.51 7.58 -28.79
CA PRO A 87 12.02 6.62 -27.81
C PRO A 87 11.28 5.45 -28.48
N GLY A 88 11.39 4.27 -27.89
CA GLY A 88 10.49 3.17 -28.15
C GLY A 88 9.12 3.37 -27.47
N TYR A 89 8.36 2.29 -27.33
CA TYR A 89 7.06 2.34 -26.66
C TYR A 89 7.16 2.68 -25.16
N PRO A 90 6.17 3.38 -24.58
CA PRO A 90 6.16 3.70 -23.14
C PRO A 90 6.26 2.46 -22.26
N VAL A 91 6.93 2.59 -21.13
CA VAL A 91 7.09 1.54 -20.12
C VAL A 91 6.18 1.83 -18.94
N VAL A 92 5.16 1.01 -18.71
CA VAL A 92 4.27 1.12 -17.55
C VAL A 92 4.80 0.22 -16.42
N TYR A 93 5.09 0.84 -15.28
CA TYR A 93 5.43 0.12 -14.06
C TYR A 93 4.16 -0.23 -13.28
N LEU A 94 3.97 -1.53 -13.03
CA LEU A 94 2.84 -2.10 -12.30
C LEU A 94 3.35 -2.58 -10.94
N ASP A 95 2.91 -1.91 -9.89
CA ASP A 95 3.43 -2.16 -8.55
C ASP A 95 2.74 -3.32 -7.82
N GLY A 96 3.43 -3.81 -6.78
CA GLY A 96 2.99 -4.87 -5.89
C GLY A 96 2.09 -4.42 -4.74
N GLY A 97 1.92 -5.33 -3.77
CA GLY A 97 1.02 -5.17 -2.63
C GLY A 97 -0.08 -6.23 -2.65
N PRO A 98 -1.25 -6.00 -3.29
CA PRO A 98 -1.73 -4.75 -3.91
C PRO A 98 -1.92 -3.61 -2.90
N GLY A 99 -2.25 -2.41 -3.39
CA GLY A 99 -2.59 -1.24 -2.54
C GLY A 99 -1.42 -0.29 -2.26
N SER A 100 -0.25 -0.53 -2.84
CA SER A 100 0.91 0.35 -2.74
C SER A 100 0.93 1.40 -3.85
N SER A 101 1.29 2.63 -3.50
CA SER A 101 1.45 3.70 -4.50
C SER A 101 2.81 3.60 -5.16
N ALA A 102 2.82 3.29 -6.45
CA ALA A 102 4.01 3.29 -7.28
C ALA A 102 4.69 4.67 -7.30
N ILE A 103 3.89 5.74 -7.30
CA ILE A 103 4.39 7.12 -7.26
C ILE A 103 5.15 7.38 -5.95
N ASN A 104 4.65 6.89 -4.82
CA ASN A 104 5.38 7.01 -3.55
C ASN A 104 6.62 6.12 -3.51
N LEU A 105 6.57 4.93 -4.13
CA LEU A 105 7.77 4.07 -4.23
C LEU A 105 8.90 4.72 -5.04
N ALA A 106 8.56 5.56 -6.03
CA ALA A 106 9.55 6.28 -6.82
C ALA A 106 10.43 7.25 -5.99
N ARG A 107 10.11 7.47 -4.70
CA ARG A 107 10.94 8.23 -3.75
C ARG A 107 12.09 7.41 -3.18
N PHE A 108 12.00 6.07 -3.22
CA PHE A 108 13.09 5.21 -2.78
C PHE A 108 14.19 5.15 -3.84
N PRO A 109 15.48 5.33 -3.47
CA PRO A 109 16.58 5.44 -4.42
C PRO A 109 16.69 4.27 -5.40
N GLU A 110 16.43 3.04 -4.95
CA GLU A 110 16.51 1.83 -5.75
C GLU A 110 15.48 1.78 -6.89
N TYR A 111 14.21 2.08 -6.58
CA TYR A 111 13.14 2.17 -7.59
C TYR A 111 13.39 3.32 -8.55
N ASN A 112 13.78 4.46 -7.98
CA ASN A 112 14.05 5.65 -8.77
C ASN A 112 15.17 5.41 -9.81
N ARG A 113 16.29 4.81 -9.39
CA ARG A 113 17.40 4.45 -10.29
C ARG A 113 16.95 3.50 -11.40
N ALA A 114 16.12 2.51 -11.08
CA ALA A 114 15.54 1.62 -12.07
C ALA A 114 14.67 2.38 -13.08
N PHE A 115 13.83 3.31 -12.61
CA PHE A 115 13.02 4.15 -13.50
C PHE A 115 13.87 5.05 -14.39
N GLN A 116 14.95 5.65 -13.88
CA GLN A 116 15.86 6.45 -14.71
C GLN A 116 16.47 5.62 -15.83
N LYS A 117 16.87 4.37 -15.55
CA LYS A 117 17.41 3.46 -16.56
C LYS A 117 16.38 3.10 -17.63
N LEU A 118 15.12 2.93 -17.25
CA LEU A 118 14.04 2.64 -18.20
C LEU A 118 13.76 3.82 -19.16
N ARG A 119 14.15 5.06 -18.83
CA ARG A 119 14.04 6.22 -19.73
C ARG A 119 14.92 6.13 -20.97
N GLU A 120 15.89 5.21 -20.99
CA GLU A 120 16.68 4.86 -22.17
C GLU A 120 15.85 4.05 -23.20
N VAL A 121 14.73 3.45 -22.78
CA VAL A 121 13.83 2.65 -23.64
C VAL A 121 12.67 3.50 -24.19
N GLY A 122 12.06 4.33 -23.34
CA GLY A 122 10.92 5.16 -23.68
C GLY A 122 10.41 5.94 -22.47
N ASP A 123 9.27 6.62 -22.62
CA ASP A 123 8.62 7.29 -21.48
C ASP A 123 8.27 6.27 -20.39
N VAL A 124 8.62 6.56 -19.14
CA VAL A 124 8.32 5.69 -17.99
C VAL A 124 7.07 6.20 -17.30
N ILE A 125 6.06 5.34 -17.22
CA ILE A 125 4.77 5.62 -16.60
C ILE A 125 4.68 4.88 -15.27
N ILE A 126 4.75 5.64 -14.18
CA ILE A 126 4.66 5.14 -12.81
C ILE A 126 3.20 5.30 -12.37
N LEU A 127 2.43 4.23 -12.52
CA LEU A 127 0.97 4.24 -12.38
C LEU A 127 0.54 3.92 -10.94
N ASP A 128 -0.21 4.83 -10.31
CA ASP A 128 -1.01 4.47 -9.15
C ASP A 128 -2.32 3.80 -9.64
N GLN A 129 -2.52 2.53 -9.32
CA GLN A 129 -3.70 1.80 -9.79
C GLN A 129 -5.00 2.36 -9.16
N ARG A 130 -6.16 2.01 -9.73
CA ARG A 130 -7.47 2.40 -9.19
C ARG A 130 -7.57 2.14 -7.68
N GLY A 131 -8.05 3.13 -6.93
CA GLY A 131 -8.20 2.99 -5.48
C GLY A 131 -6.92 3.24 -4.66
N VAL A 132 -5.79 3.57 -5.30
CA VAL A 132 -4.48 3.63 -4.64
C VAL A 132 -3.80 4.98 -4.85
N GLY A 133 -3.03 5.42 -3.84
CA GLY A 133 -2.14 6.58 -3.94
C GLY A 133 -2.85 7.87 -4.30
N ARG A 134 -2.53 8.43 -5.47
CA ARG A 134 -3.12 9.67 -5.99
C ARG A 134 -4.37 9.46 -6.84
N SER A 135 -4.69 8.22 -7.21
CA SER A 135 -5.91 7.88 -7.95
C SER A 135 -7.15 8.09 -7.08
N LYS A 136 -8.26 8.50 -7.70
CA LYS A 136 -9.52 8.83 -7.02
C LYS A 136 -10.66 7.93 -7.49
N PRO A 137 -11.52 7.45 -6.58
CA PRO A 137 -11.43 7.65 -5.13
C PRO A 137 -10.28 6.82 -4.53
N LEU A 138 -9.69 7.32 -3.45
CA LEU A 138 -8.64 6.61 -2.70
C LEU A 138 -9.30 5.66 -1.69
N LEU A 139 -9.00 4.36 -1.78
CA LEU A 139 -9.59 3.32 -0.95
C LEU A 139 -8.72 2.99 0.28
N ALA A 140 -8.26 4.02 1.00
CA ALA A 140 -7.29 3.87 2.09
C ALA A 140 -7.85 4.11 3.51
N ARG A 141 -9.16 4.37 3.68
CA ARG A 141 -9.77 4.83 4.95
C ARG A 141 -9.30 4.06 6.19
N LEU A 142 -9.34 2.73 6.14
CA LEU A 142 -8.98 1.88 7.29
C LEU A 142 -7.53 1.44 7.25
N SER A 143 -6.62 2.08 6.51
CA SER A 143 -5.21 1.64 6.47
C SER A 143 -4.46 2.04 7.74
N PHE A 144 -5.01 2.95 8.56
CA PHE A 144 -4.30 3.61 9.66
C PHE A 144 -4.94 3.44 11.05
N GLU A 145 -5.98 2.61 11.14
CA GLU A 145 -6.61 2.25 12.41
C GLU A 145 -5.95 1.00 12.98
N SER A 146 -5.64 0.97 14.28
CA SER A 146 -5.05 -0.22 14.90
C SER A 146 -6.09 -1.34 15.00
N LEU A 147 -5.69 -2.58 14.71
CA LEU A 147 -6.47 -3.75 15.13
C LEU A 147 -6.40 -3.94 16.65
N PRO A 148 -7.39 -4.67 17.24
CA PRO A 148 -7.33 -5.08 18.64
C PRO A 148 -6.02 -5.80 18.99
N THR A 149 -5.49 -5.59 20.19
CA THR A 149 -4.19 -6.18 20.62
C THR A 149 -4.24 -7.70 20.81
N ASP A 150 -5.42 -8.30 20.79
CA ASP A 150 -5.67 -9.74 20.86
C ASP A 150 -5.87 -10.39 19.47
N VAL A 151 -5.72 -9.64 18.37
CA VAL A 151 -5.88 -10.13 16.99
C VAL A 151 -4.93 -11.30 16.65
N PHE A 152 -3.80 -11.41 17.36
CA PHE A 152 -2.81 -12.48 17.19
C PHE A 152 -2.98 -13.66 18.17
N VAL A 153 -4.04 -13.70 18.98
CA VAL A 153 -4.23 -14.77 19.97
C VAL A 153 -4.70 -16.07 19.31
N ASN A 154 -5.79 -16.03 18.56
CA ASN A 154 -6.37 -17.21 17.91
C ASN A 154 -7.08 -16.84 16.61
N LYS A 155 -7.53 -17.87 15.88
CA LYS A 155 -8.16 -17.72 14.56
C LYS A 155 -9.47 -16.95 14.68
N GLU A 156 -10.28 -17.22 15.69
CA GLU A 156 -11.62 -16.66 15.87
C GLU A 156 -11.55 -15.15 16.10
N THR A 157 -10.70 -14.70 17.02
CA THR A 157 -10.48 -13.28 17.31
C THR A 157 -9.89 -12.56 16.11
N GLY A 158 -8.88 -13.15 15.45
CA GLY A 158 -8.27 -12.59 14.25
C GLY A 158 -9.30 -12.41 13.13
N LEU A 159 -10.03 -13.47 12.78
CA LEU A 159 -11.03 -13.43 11.72
C LEU A 159 -12.17 -12.46 12.02
N ARG A 160 -12.62 -12.37 13.27
CA ARG A 160 -13.65 -11.40 13.68
C ARG A 160 -13.17 -9.97 13.42
N ALA A 161 -11.97 -9.62 13.90
CA ALA A 161 -11.41 -8.28 13.74
C ALA A 161 -11.21 -7.91 12.25
N PHE A 162 -10.66 -8.81 11.44
CA PHE A 162 -10.49 -8.56 10.00
C PHE A 162 -11.82 -8.47 9.25
N LYS A 163 -12.82 -9.29 9.58
CA LYS A 163 -14.15 -9.23 8.97
C LYS A 163 -14.90 -7.96 9.32
N GLU A 164 -14.87 -7.54 10.59
CA GLU A 164 -15.49 -6.28 11.04
C GLU A 164 -14.86 -5.08 10.34
N ARG A 165 -13.53 -5.06 10.24
CA ARG A 165 -12.79 -4.02 9.50
C ARG A 165 -13.15 -4.02 8.01
N ALA A 166 -13.11 -5.18 7.35
CA ALA A 166 -13.44 -5.28 5.93
C ALA A 166 -14.89 -4.84 5.67
N LYS A 167 -15.85 -5.25 6.51
CA LYS A 167 -17.25 -4.83 6.42
C LYS A 167 -17.38 -3.32 6.57
N SER A 168 -16.73 -2.73 7.58
CA SER A 168 -16.76 -1.28 7.81
C SER A 168 -16.21 -0.49 6.62
N ALA A 169 -15.09 -0.93 6.02
CA ALA A 169 -14.54 -0.30 4.82
C ALA A 169 -15.52 -0.38 3.63
N VAL A 170 -16.07 -1.57 3.39
CA VAL A 170 -17.02 -1.79 2.29
C VAL A 170 -18.29 -0.94 2.46
N ASP A 171 -18.86 -0.91 3.67
CA ASP A 171 -20.07 -0.12 3.96
C ASP A 171 -19.78 1.38 3.80
N TYR A 172 -18.61 1.86 4.25
CA TYR A 172 -18.19 3.23 4.04
C TYR A 172 -18.09 3.59 2.55
N PHE A 173 -17.34 2.83 1.75
CA PHE A 173 -17.15 3.18 0.33
C PHE A 173 -18.46 3.09 -0.45
N ARG A 174 -19.31 2.10 -0.17
CA ARG A 174 -20.66 2.04 -0.74
C ARG A 174 -21.50 3.26 -0.39
N SER A 175 -21.42 3.76 0.85
CA SER A 175 -22.11 5.00 1.26
C SER A 175 -21.64 6.24 0.48
N GLN A 176 -20.42 6.21 -0.07
CA GLN A 176 -19.87 7.26 -0.93
C GLN A 176 -20.18 7.04 -2.41
N GLY A 177 -21.00 6.03 -2.74
CA GLY A 177 -21.37 5.69 -4.12
C GLY A 177 -20.31 4.89 -4.88
N VAL A 178 -19.25 4.42 -4.21
CA VAL A 178 -18.18 3.62 -4.82
C VAL A 178 -18.65 2.20 -5.09
N ASP A 179 -18.45 1.72 -6.31
CA ASP A 179 -18.65 0.32 -6.68
C ASP A 179 -17.42 -0.50 -6.29
N VAL A 180 -17.38 -0.95 -5.03
CA VAL A 180 -16.28 -1.74 -4.48
C VAL A 180 -15.96 -3.01 -5.27
N LEU A 181 -16.89 -3.55 -6.05
CA LEU A 181 -16.65 -4.75 -6.87
C LEU A 181 -15.80 -4.45 -8.11
N ALA A 182 -15.68 -3.18 -8.49
CA ALA A 182 -14.89 -2.74 -9.63
C ALA A 182 -13.39 -2.58 -9.30
N TYR A 183 -12.99 -2.73 -8.04
CA TYR A 183 -11.58 -2.64 -7.61
C TYR A 183 -10.93 -4.02 -7.66
N ASN A 184 -10.81 -4.52 -8.88
CA ASN A 184 -10.27 -5.84 -9.18
C ASN A 184 -9.21 -5.77 -10.29
N THR A 185 -8.50 -6.88 -10.50
CA THR A 185 -7.39 -6.96 -11.45
C THR A 185 -7.84 -6.87 -12.91
N ILE A 186 -9.04 -7.32 -13.25
CA ILE A 186 -9.56 -7.25 -14.63
C ILE A 186 -9.79 -5.79 -15.02
N GLU A 187 -10.48 -5.03 -14.17
CA GLU A 187 -10.69 -3.61 -14.42
C GLU A 187 -9.38 -2.81 -14.40
N SER A 188 -8.44 -3.17 -13.52
CA SER A 188 -7.09 -2.60 -13.51
C SER A 188 -6.30 -2.91 -14.80
N ALA A 189 -6.49 -4.08 -15.42
CA ALA A 189 -5.86 -4.41 -16.69
C ALA A 189 -6.44 -3.58 -17.85
N ASN A 190 -7.75 -3.30 -17.80
CA ASN A 190 -8.41 -2.42 -18.77
C ASN A 190 -8.02 -0.95 -18.58
N ASP A 191 -7.70 -0.52 -17.35
CA ASP A 191 -7.12 0.80 -17.10
C ASP A 191 -5.80 1.02 -17.82
N VAL A 192 -4.93 0.00 -17.84
CA VAL A 192 -3.66 0.05 -18.58
C VAL A 192 -3.88 0.19 -20.09
N GLU A 193 -4.92 -0.45 -20.62
CA GLU A 193 -5.30 -0.30 -22.03
C GLU A 193 -5.91 1.07 -22.34
N ASP A 194 -6.74 1.62 -21.46
CA ASP A 194 -7.27 2.97 -21.65
C ASP A 194 -6.18 4.04 -21.53
N LEU A 195 -5.19 3.81 -20.67
CA LEU A 195 -3.97 4.62 -20.60
C LEU A 195 -3.19 4.57 -21.93
N ARG A 196 -3.02 3.39 -22.54
CA ARG A 196 -2.39 3.28 -23.86
C ARG A 196 -3.11 4.12 -24.91
N LYS A 197 -4.45 4.00 -24.97
CA LYS A 197 -5.27 4.74 -25.95
C LYS A 197 -5.16 6.25 -25.72
N ALA A 198 -5.26 6.70 -24.47
CA ALA A 198 -5.20 8.11 -24.13
C ALA A 198 -3.82 8.73 -24.43
N LEU A 199 -2.74 7.96 -24.24
CA LEU A 199 -1.38 8.35 -24.65
C LEU A 199 -1.15 8.26 -26.17
N VAL A 200 -2.12 7.77 -26.94
CA VAL A 200 -2.00 7.51 -28.38
C VAL A 200 -0.80 6.61 -28.70
N ALA A 201 -0.47 5.71 -27.77
CA ALA A 201 0.65 4.78 -27.93
C ALA A 201 0.20 3.56 -28.73
N GLU A 202 0.94 3.15 -29.77
CA GLU A 202 0.60 1.94 -30.53
C GLU A 202 0.64 0.70 -29.63
N LYS A 203 1.69 0.56 -28.82
CA LYS A 203 1.89 -0.53 -27.86
C LYS A 203 2.44 -0.01 -26.53
N LEU A 204 2.42 -0.87 -25.51
CA LEU A 204 3.10 -0.65 -24.22
C LEU A 204 4.17 -1.70 -23.95
N ASN A 205 5.19 -1.31 -23.21
CA ASN A 205 6.05 -2.20 -22.45
C ASN A 205 5.56 -2.24 -20.99
N LEU A 206 5.61 -3.40 -20.33
CA LEU A 206 5.21 -3.55 -18.93
C LEU A 206 6.39 -4.04 -18.08
N VAL A 207 6.53 -3.48 -16.88
CA VAL A 207 7.36 -4.02 -15.81
C VAL A 207 6.47 -4.23 -14.60
N GLY A 208 6.23 -5.49 -14.21
CA GLY A 208 5.41 -5.86 -13.05
C GLY A 208 6.26 -6.40 -11.91
N PHE A 209 5.94 -5.98 -10.68
CA PHE A 209 6.57 -6.49 -9.47
C PHE A 209 5.52 -7.06 -8.49
N SER A 210 5.75 -8.25 -7.93
CA SER A 210 4.84 -8.87 -6.94
C SER A 210 3.40 -8.94 -7.49
N TYR A 211 2.36 -8.41 -6.83
CA TYR A 211 0.99 -8.32 -7.38
C TYR A 211 0.95 -7.69 -8.79
N GLY A 212 1.83 -6.74 -9.09
CA GLY A 212 1.94 -6.15 -10.43
C GLY A 212 2.25 -7.18 -11.53
N THR A 213 2.78 -8.34 -11.18
CA THR A 213 2.93 -9.47 -12.11
C THR A 213 1.63 -10.20 -12.39
N HIS A 214 0.75 -10.35 -11.39
CA HIS A 214 -0.62 -10.84 -11.58
C HIS A 214 -1.36 -9.88 -12.52
N LEU A 215 -1.26 -8.57 -12.27
CA LEU A 215 -1.82 -7.55 -13.16
C LEU A 215 -1.20 -7.60 -14.57
N GLY A 216 0.13 -7.75 -14.68
CA GLY A 216 0.81 -7.91 -15.97
C GLY A 216 0.30 -9.12 -16.76
N LEU A 217 0.07 -10.26 -16.10
CA LEU A 217 -0.52 -11.45 -16.72
C LEU A 217 -1.98 -11.22 -17.14
N ALA A 218 -2.77 -10.47 -16.36
CA ALA A 218 -4.10 -10.04 -16.77
C ALA A 218 -4.05 -9.13 -18.02
N CYS A 219 -3.13 -8.17 -18.08
CA CYS A 219 -2.89 -7.35 -19.27
C CYS A 219 -2.52 -8.20 -20.48
N ILE A 220 -1.67 -9.22 -20.32
CA ILE A 220 -1.35 -10.17 -21.41
C ILE A 220 -2.62 -10.89 -21.89
N ARG A 221 -3.44 -11.39 -20.96
CA ARG A 221 -4.65 -12.16 -21.28
C ARG A 221 -5.70 -11.33 -22.03
N TYR A 222 -5.96 -10.11 -21.58
CA TYR A 222 -7.04 -9.28 -22.11
C TYR A 222 -6.60 -8.33 -23.23
N ASN A 223 -5.36 -7.84 -23.17
CA ASN A 223 -4.86 -6.75 -24.00
C ASN A 223 -3.52 -7.08 -24.71
N GLY A 224 -3.12 -8.36 -24.74
CA GLY A 224 -1.78 -8.79 -25.17
C GLY A 224 -1.36 -8.36 -26.58
N LYS A 225 -2.30 -8.21 -27.53
CA LYS A 225 -2.01 -7.70 -28.89
C LYS A 225 -1.46 -6.27 -28.90
N ASN A 226 -1.73 -5.50 -27.84
CA ASN A 226 -1.31 -4.11 -27.65
C ASN A 226 -0.05 -4.01 -26.78
N LEU A 227 0.58 -5.14 -26.43
CA LEU A 227 1.84 -5.17 -25.68
C LEU A 227 3.02 -5.48 -26.59
N ASN A 228 4.18 -4.92 -26.28
CA ASN A 228 5.43 -5.15 -26.99
C ASN A 228 6.38 -6.06 -26.17
N ARG A 229 6.69 -5.67 -24.93
CA ARG A 229 7.55 -6.44 -24.01
C ARG A 229 6.95 -6.44 -22.61
N VAL A 230 7.12 -7.54 -21.89
CA VAL A 230 6.67 -7.67 -20.50
C VAL A 230 7.79 -8.29 -19.66
N VAL A 231 8.12 -7.64 -18.55
CA VAL A 231 9.06 -8.13 -17.53
C VAL A 231 8.28 -8.35 -16.23
N LEU A 232 8.38 -9.54 -15.66
CA LEU A 232 7.69 -9.92 -14.42
C LEU A 232 8.75 -10.29 -13.36
N ILE A 233 8.72 -9.60 -12.22
CA ILE A 233 9.72 -9.73 -11.15
C ILE A 233 9.01 -10.17 -9.86
N GLY A 234 9.43 -11.29 -9.27
CA GLY A 234 8.74 -11.87 -8.10
C GLY A 234 7.34 -12.36 -8.45
N THR A 235 7.25 -13.23 -9.46
CA THR A 235 6.01 -13.58 -10.15
C THR A 235 4.95 -14.23 -9.25
N GLU A 236 3.82 -13.55 -9.13
CA GLU A 236 2.54 -14.05 -8.62
C GLU A 236 1.60 -14.26 -9.80
N GLY A 237 1.26 -15.53 -10.08
CA GLY A 237 0.26 -15.88 -11.09
C GLY A 237 -1.17 -15.74 -10.57
N PRO A 238 -2.18 -15.85 -11.46
CA PRO A 238 -3.60 -15.81 -11.08
C PRO A 238 -3.97 -16.81 -9.97
N ASP A 239 -3.39 -18.01 -10.01
CA ASP A 239 -3.64 -19.08 -9.03
C ASP A 239 -2.69 -19.02 -7.82
N HIS A 240 -1.84 -17.99 -7.71
CA HIS A 240 -0.86 -17.84 -6.63
C HIS A 240 -1.29 -16.84 -5.55
N THR A 241 -2.44 -16.17 -5.68
CA THR A 241 -2.90 -15.20 -4.68
C THR A 241 -3.27 -15.88 -3.36
N ASP A 242 -3.87 -17.07 -3.42
CA ASP A 242 -4.06 -17.92 -2.25
C ASP A 242 -2.75 -18.64 -1.90
N LYS A 243 -2.00 -18.08 -0.93
CA LYS A 243 -0.76 -18.71 -0.45
C LYS A 243 -1.09 -19.95 0.38
N LEU A 244 -0.80 -21.12 -0.18
CA LEU A 244 -1.05 -22.40 0.51
C LEU A 244 -0.10 -22.57 1.71
N PRO A 245 -0.59 -23.07 2.87
CA PRO A 245 0.25 -23.36 4.03
C PRO A 245 1.42 -24.31 3.72
N SER A 246 1.25 -25.22 2.77
CA SER A 246 2.27 -26.17 2.34
C SER A 246 3.55 -25.50 1.85
N THR A 247 3.46 -24.35 1.19
CA THR A 247 4.63 -23.60 0.69
C THR A 247 5.48 -23.05 1.85
N SER A 248 4.85 -22.60 2.93
CA SER A 248 5.53 -22.17 4.15
C SER A 248 6.18 -23.36 4.86
N ASP A 249 5.47 -24.49 4.95
CA ASP A 249 5.99 -25.72 5.55
C ASP A 249 7.23 -26.24 4.81
N GLU A 250 7.22 -26.22 3.47
CA GLU A 250 8.38 -26.59 2.65
C GLU A 250 9.57 -25.66 2.87
N SER A 251 9.32 -24.36 2.95
CA SER A 251 10.35 -23.36 3.24
C SER A 251 10.99 -23.57 4.62
N ILE A 252 10.16 -23.87 5.64
CA ILE A 252 10.64 -24.21 7.00
C ILE A 252 11.43 -25.52 7.00
N LYS A 253 10.98 -26.55 6.27
CA LYS A 253 11.71 -27.83 6.13
C LYS A 253 13.08 -27.61 5.49
N ARG A 254 13.17 -26.80 4.45
CA ARG A 254 14.44 -26.45 3.80
C ARG A 254 15.37 -25.69 4.76
N LEU A 255 14.84 -24.72 5.49
CA LEU A 255 15.59 -24.01 6.52
C LEU A 255 16.10 -24.97 7.61
N ALA A 256 15.27 -25.91 8.07
CA ALA A 256 15.66 -26.91 9.05
C ALA A 256 16.81 -27.80 8.57
N GLN A 257 16.79 -28.22 7.30
CA GLN A 257 17.88 -29.00 6.70
C GLN A 257 19.19 -28.20 6.61
N ILE A 258 19.12 -26.89 6.33
CA ILE A 258 20.30 -26.01 6.32
C ILE A 258 20.82 -25.84 7.75
N ALA A 259 19.95 -25.53 8.70
CA ALA A 259 20.29 -25.33 10.10
C ALA A 259 20.94 -26.57 10.75
N ALA A 260 20.44 -27.77 10.45
CA ALA A 260 20.98 -29.02 11.00
C ALA A 260 22.41 -29.33 10.50
N LYS A 261 22.80 -28.81 9.32
CA LYS A 261 24.15 -28.98 8.74
C LYS A 261 25.17 -27.98 9.28
N ASP A 262 24.71 -26.88 9.88
CA ASP A 262 25.59 -25.89 10.49
C ASP A 262 26.10 -26.42 11.85
N ALA A 263 27.41 -26.36 12.09
CA ALA A 263 28.01 -26.94 13.28
C ALA A 263 27.57 -26.26 14.58
N VAL A 264 27.33 -24.94 14.53
CA VAL A 264 26.94 -24.15 15.71
C VAL A 264 25.44 -24.28 15.94
N ILE A 265 24.63 -24.07 14.90
CA ILE A 265 23.17 -24.11 15.00
C ILE A 265 22.69 -25.55 15.21
N GLY A 266 23.18 -26.51 14.42
CA GLY A 266 22.79 -27.92 14.50
C GLY A 266 23.11 -28.57 15.85
N SER A 267 24.19 -28.14 16.52
CA SER A 267 24.49 -28.62 17.88
C SER A 267 23.50 -28.13 18.94
N LYS A 268 22.90 -26.95 18.75
CA LYS A 268 21.92 -26.35 19.67
C LYS A 268 20.48 -26.69 19.32
N VAL A 269 20.20 -26.85 18.03
CA VAL A 269 18.87 -27.06 17.44
C VAL A 269 18.93 -28.18 16.40
N PRO A 270 19.16 -29.44 16.82
CA PRO A 270 19.34 -30.56 15.88
C PRO A 270 18.09 -30.86 15.06
N ASP A 271 16.91 -30.56 15.61
CA ASP A 271 15.63 -30.64 14.91
C ASP A 271 14.86 -29.33 15.06
N LEU A 272 15.05 -28.44 14.08
CA LEU A 272 14.39 -27.14 14.04
C LEU A 272 12.87 -27.27 13.87
N THR A 273 12.39 -28.26 13.13
CA THR A 273 10.96 -28.47 12.90
C THR A 273 10.26 -28.94 14.17
N ALA A 274 10.85 -29.90 14.90
CA ALA A 274 10.33 -30.31 16.20
C ALA A 274 10.39 -29.18 17.23
N THR A 275 11.44 -28.34 17.17
CA THR A 275 11.56 -27.14 18.01
C THR A 275 10.43 -26.16 17.75
N LEU A 276 10.17 -25.82 16.49
CA LEU A 276 9.04 -24.97 16.12
C LEU A 276 7.71 -25.58 16.57
N LYS A 277 7.51 -26.90 16.39
CA LYS A 277 6.29 -27.57 16.83
C LYS A 277 6.06 -27.42 18.33
N ARG A 278 7.07 -27.64 19.18
CA ARG A 278 6.96 -27.45 20.63
C ARG A 278 6.60 -26.02 21.01
N VAL A 279 7.20 -25.04 20.33
CA VAL A 279 6.88 -23.62 20.52
C VAL A 279 5.43 -23.35 20.16
N LEU A 280 4.96 -23.80 19.00
CA LEU A 280 3.57 -23.61 18.56
C LEU A 280 2.57 -24.28 19.51
N ASP A 281 2.85 -25.51 19.97
CA ASP A 281 2.02 -26.23 20.93
C ASP A 281 1.95 -25.50 22.29
N ARG A 282 3.03 -24.82 22.71
CA ARG A 282 3.05 -23.97 23.92
C ARG A 282 2.19 -22.72 23.71
N PHE A 283 2.35 -22.02 22.60
CA PHE A 283 1.60 -20.80 22.27
C PHE A 283 0.10 -21.05 22.07
N GLU A 284 -0.30 -22.28 21.76
CA GLU A 284 -1.70 -22.69 21.69
C GLU A 284 -2.33 -22.81 23.09
N LYS A 285 -1.58 -23.32 24.06
CA LYS A 285 -2.03 -23.48 25.45
C LYS A 285 -1.94 -22.19 26.24
N GLU A 286 -0.85 -21.46 26.05
CA GLU A 286 -0.50 -20.27 26.82
C GLU A 286 0.04 -19.18 25.88
N PRO A 287 -0.84 -18.31 25.35
CA PRO A 287 -0.42 -17.18 24.54
C PRO A 287 0.48 -16.23 25.32
N VAL A 288 1.56 -15.78 24.69
CA VAL A 288 2.60 -14.95 25.30
C VAL A 288 2.30 -13.47 25.07
N THR A 289 2.47 -12.65 26.10
CA THR A 289 2.40 -11.19 25.98
C THR A 289 3.80 -10.62 25.80
N VAL A 290 3.97 -9.73 24.82
CA VAL A 290 5.19 -8.93 24.65
C VAL A 290 4.84 -7.45 24.66
N THR A 291 5.63 -6.66 25.39
CA THR A 291 5.50 -5.19 25.40
C THR A 291 6.40 -4.57 24.33
N ILE A 292 5.77 -3.94 23.35
CA ILE A 292 6.43 -3.24 22.24
C ILE A 292 6.25 -1.72 22.36
N THR A 293 6.93 -0.96 21.52
CA THR A 293 6.72 0.49 21.39
C THR A 293 5.86 0.77 20.16
N ASP A 294 4.73 1.44 20.37
CA ASP A 294 3.94 2.01 19.28
C ASP A 294 4.67 3.24 18.73
N GLN A 295 5.07 3.20 17.46
CA GLN A 295 5.85 4.28 16.86
C GLN A 295 5.07 5.58 16.66
N ARG A 296 3.73 5.54 16.66
CA ARG A 296 2.87 6.73 16.53
C ARG A 296 2.78 7.46 17.85
N THR A 297 2.49 6.72 18.92
CA THR A 297 2.24 7.31 20.25
C THR A 297 3.49 7.38 21.11
N LYS A 298 4.56 6.66 20.73
CA LYS A 298 5.78 6.44 21.52
C LYS A 298 5.52 5.79 22.88
N LYS A 299 4.37 5.14 23.05
CA LYS A 299 3.97 4.48 24.30
C LYS A 299 4.14 2.96 24.21
N PRO A 300 4.35 2.29 25.35
CA PRO A 300 4.33 0.83 25.40
C PRO A 300 2.93 0.30 25.09
N VAL A 301 2.87 -0.80 24.35
CA VAL A 301 1.64 -1.55 24.06
C VAL A 301 1.91 -3.03 24.30
N ASP A 302 1.04 -3.67 25.07
CA ASP A 302 1.05 -5.11 25.29
C ASP A 302 0.31 -5.83 24.18
N VAL A 303 1.02 -6.69 23.46
CA VAL A 303 0.48 -7.50 22.36
C VAL A 303 0.52 -8.95 22.77
N ARG A 304 -0.63 -9.63 22.68
CA ARG A 304 -0.76 -11.05 23.05
C ARG A 304 -0.72 -11.93 21.80
N VAL A 305 0.22 -12.87 21.78
CA VAL A 305 0.53 -13.73 20.64
C VAL A 305 0.27 -15.18 21.02
N GLY A 306 -0.70 -15.81 20.37
CA GLY A 306 -0.91 -17.26 20.43
C GLY A 306 -0.39 -17.96 19.17
N LYS A 307 -0.72 -19.24 19.02
CA LYS A 307 -0.21 -20.08 17.92
C LYS A 307 -0.46 -19.48 16.54
N VAL A 308 -1.68 -19.02 16.28
CA VAL A 308 -2.07 -18.46 14.98
C VAL A 308 -1.34 -17.16 14.70
N GLY A 309 -1.19 -16.29 15.71
CA GLY A 309 -0.40 -15.07 15.59
C GLY A 309 1.07 -15.35 15.30
N LEU A 310 1.67 -16.32 15.99
CA LEU A 310 3.05 -16.72 15.73
C LEU A 310 3.23 -17.29 14.32
N GLN A 311 2.29 -18.14 13.85
CA GLN A 311 2.30 -18.63 12.47
C GLN A 311 2.20 -17.50 11.45
N PHE A 312 1.35 -16.50 11.71
CA PHE A 312 1.23 -15.32 10.85
C PHE A 312 2.54 -14.52 10.81
N LEU A 313 3.19 -14.26 11.96
CA LEU A 313 4.47 -13.56 12.03
C LEU A 313 5.56 -14.32 11.25
N ILE A 314 5.68 -15.63 11.50
CA ILE A 314 6.63 -16.51 10.78
C ILE A 314 6.40 -16.41 9.27
N MET A 315 5.16 -16.61 8.81
CA MET A 315 4.81 -16.54 7.39
C MET A 315 5.15 -15.17 6.78
N ARG A 316 4.89 -14.08 7.50
CA ARG A 316 5.15 -12.71 7.01
C ARG A 316 6.65 -12.40 6.87
N ASP A 317 7.49 -12.98 7.71
CA ASP A 317 8.95 -12.77 7.70
C ASP A 317 9.73 -13.84 6.92
N LEU A 318 9.11 -14.97 6.57
CA LEU A 318 9.80 -16.08 5.90
C LEU A 318 10.34 -15.72 4.50
N GLY A 319 9.73 -14.73 3.85
CA GLY A 319 10.19 -14.20 2.56
C GLY A 319 11.24 -13.10 2.65
N ASP A 320 11.62 -12.67 3.86
CA ASP A 320 12.60 -11.60 4.08
C ASP A 320 14.00 -12.20 4.25
N ALA A 321 14.88 -11.97 3.26
CA ALA A 321 16.23 -12.51 3.25
C ALA A 321 17.08 -12.00 4.43
N GLN A 322 16.75 -10.85 5.01
CA GLN A 322 17.48 -10.30 6.16
C GLN A 322 17.07 -10.98 7.47
N ASP A 323 15.83 -11.47 7.55
CA ASP A 323 15.34 -12.15 8.75
C ASP A 323 15.52 -13.66 8.69
N LEU A 324 15.55 -14.27 7.50
CA LEU A 324 15.67 -15.71 7.32
C LEU A 324 16.81 -16.36 8.16
N PRO A 325 18.02 -15.77 8.26
CA PRO A 325 19.09 -16.32 9.11
C PRO A 325 18.79 -16.32 10.61
N ILE A 326 17.82 -15.52 11.08
CA ILE A 326 17.47 -15.36 12.49
C ILE A 326 16.49 -16.43 12.96
N PHE A 327 15.74 -17.08 12.05
CA PHE A 327 14.68 -18.04 12.40
C PHE A 327 15.14 -19.19 13.30
N PRO A 328 16.31 -19.85 13.06
CA PRO A 328 16.77 -20.90 13.95
C PRO A 328 16.99 -20.41 15.40
N LEU A 329 17.59 -19.23 15.55
CA LEU A 329 17.79 -18.62 16.86
C LEU A 329 16.45 -18.21 17.49
N TRP A 330 15.55 -17.62 16.70
CA TRP A 330 14.23 -17.21 17.16
C TRP A 330 13.42 -18.39 17.72
N PHE A 331 13.39 -19.52 17.01
CA PHE A 331 12.67 -20.70 17.48
C PHE A 331 13.33 -21.30 18.72
N TYR A 332 14.66 -21.32 18.77
CA TYR A 332 15.41 -21.80 19.92
C TYR A 332 15.16 -20.96 21.18
N THR A 333 15.23 -19.63 21.10
CA THR A 333 15.01 -18.77 22.27
C THR A 333 13.59 -18.92 22.79
N MET A 334 12.59 -18.99 21.90
CA MET A 334 11.21 -19.24 22.30
C MET A 334 11.04 -20.62 22.98
N ASP A 335 11.70 -21.67 22.49
CA ASP A 335 11.65 -23.01 23.12
C ASP A 335 12.23 -22.96 24.55
N LYS A 336 13.23 -22.10 24.80
CA LYS A 336 13.80 -21.83 26.13
C LYS A 336 13.02 -20.83 26.99
N GLY A 337 11.94 -20.24 26.48
CA GLY A 337 11.12 -19.26 27.19
C GLY A 337 11.63 -17.81 27.12
N ASP A 338 12.61 -17.54 26.24
CA ASP A 338 13.09 -16.18 25.93
C ASP A 338 12.37 -15.63 24.69
N TYR A 339 11.58 -14.58 24.90
CA TYR A 339 10.74 -13.93 23.90
C TYR A 339 11.32 -12.60 23.39
N SER A 340 12.59 -12.30 23.65
CA SER A 340 13.25 -11.07 23.20
C SER A 340 13.24 -10.90 21.67
N ILE A 341 13.49 -11.97 20.92
CA ILE A 341 13.42 -11.97 19.44
C ILE A 341 11.97 -11.90 18.96
N LEU A 342 11.04 -12.59 19.64
CA LEU A 342 9.61 -12.48 19.33
C LEU A 342 9.14 -11.02 19.41
N LYS A 343 9.52 -10.30 20.47
CA LYS A 343 9.21 -8.88 20.64
C LYS A 343 9.63 -8.06 19.41
N ARG A 344 10.83 -8.28 18.86
CA ARG A 344 11.31 -7.58 17.65
C ARG A 344 10.37 -7.82 16.46
N PHE A 345 9.97 -9.07 16.21
CA PHE A 345 9.08 -9.39 15.09
C PHE A 345 7.66 -8.83 15.30
N VAL A 346 7.14 -8.90 16.53
CA VAL A 346 5.85 -8.29 16.86
C VAL A 346 5.91 -6.78 16.66
N GLU A 347 6.96 -6.10 17.14
CA GLU A 347 7.13 -4.66 16.98
C GLU A 347 7.31 -4.24 15.52
N LYS A 348 8.08 -5.00 14.73
CA LYS A 348 8.23 -4.81 13.28
C LYS A 348 6.88 -4.85 12.59
N ARG A 349 6.07 -5.87 12.88
CA ARG A 349 4.77 -6.10 12.21
C ARG A 349 3.67 -5.18 12.70
N TYR A 350 3.64 -4.86 14.00
CA TYR A 350 2.77 -3.83 14.57
C TYR A 350 3.02 -2.45 13.95
N ASN A 351 4.28 -2.11 13.64
CA ASN A 351 4.61 -0.78 13.12
C ASN A 351 4.73 -0.71 11.59
N GLN A 352 4.49 -1.81 10.85
CA GLN A 352 4.87 -1.98 9.44
C GLN A 352 4.30 -0.90 8.49
N ASN A 353 3.20 -0.24 8.84
CA ASN A 353 2.57 0.81 8.02
C ASN A 353 2.35 2.14 8.76
N GLY A 354 3.00 2.37 9.91
CA GLY A 354 2.74 3.57 10.73
C GLY A 354 1.30 3.66 11.28
N ALA A 355 0.61 2.52 11.32
CA ALA A 355 -0.83 2.40 11.59
C ALA A 355 -1.16 1.70 12.93
N GLY A 356 -0.18 1.08 13.59
CA GLY A 356 -0.48 -0.01 14.53
C GLY A 356 -0.77 -1.33 13.78
N ILE A 357 -1.19 -2.38 14.51
CA ILE A 357 -1.47 -3.72 13.94
C ILE A 357 -2.41 -3.64 12.74
#